data_AF-A0A321LS28-F1
#
_entry.id   AF-A0A321LS28-F1
#
_cell.length_a   1.000
_cell.length_b   1.000
_cell.length_c   1.000
_cell.angle_alpha   90.00
_cell.angle_beta   90.00
_cell.angle_gamma   90.00
#
_symmetry.space_group_name_H-M   'P 1'
#
loop_
_entity.id
_entity.type
_entity.pdbx_description
1 polymer ?
#
loop_
_entity_poly.entity_id
_entity_poly.type
_entity_poly.pdbx_seq_one_letter_code
_entity_poly.pdbx_strand_id
1 'polypeptide(L)'
;MSNVKRVYADFQKVDDDRRLILTTRGTMRDLAFFGIELQDGLILTFYSDDADDSGNKDDLVVKGVVHYDRRSERWVAEINWNEIKHESEIRAD
;
A
#
# COMPACT_ATOMS: atom_id res chain seq x y z
N MET A 1 2.88 14.77 15.38
CA MET A 1 2.38 13.94 14.27
C MET A 1 3.55 13.16 13.70
N SER A 2 3.68 11.89 14.05
CA SER A 2 4.62 11.00 13.36
C SER A 2 4.15 10.88 11.92
N ASN A 3 4.97 11.32 10.98
CA ASN A 3 4.70 11.22 9.55
C ASN A 3 4.70 9.71 9.20
N VAL A 4 3.53 9.08 9.14
CA VAL A 4 3.41 7.64 8.82
C VAL A 4 3.99 7.45 7.42
N LYS A 5 5.07 6.67 7.32
CA LYS A 5 5.67 6.30 6.04
C LYS A 5 4.68 5.42 5.29
N ARG A 6 4.08 5.95 4.23
CA ARG A 6 3.13 5.24 3.37
C ARG A 6 3.77 4.92 2.05
N VAL A 7 3.59 3.69 1.59
CA VAL A 7 4.17 3.21 0.33
C VAL A 7 3.06 3.08 -0.70
N TYR A 8 3.25 3.67 -1.89
CA TYR A 8 2.27 3.55 -2.95
C TYR A 8 2.05 2.09 -3.33
N ALA A 9 0.78 1.72 -3.55
CA ALA A 9 0.39 0.50 -4.23
C ALA A 9 -0.83 0.78 -5.12
N ASP A 10 -0.84 0.18 -6.31
CA ASP A 10 -2.03 0.15 -7.15
C ASP A 10 -2.96 -0.95 -6.62
N PHE A 11 -4.10 -0.56 -6.04
CA PHE A 11 -5.06 -1.50 -5.44
C PHE A 11 -5.79 -2.36 -6.48
N GLN A 12 -5.64 -2.06 -7.78
CA GLN A 12 -6.13 -2.92 -8.86
C GLN A 12 -5.04 -3.90 -9.35
N LYS A 13 -3.76 -3.67 -8.99
CA LYS A 13 -2.65 -4.53 -9.39
C LYS A 13 -2.40 -5.63 -8.36
N VAL A 14 -3.21 -6.68 -8.44
CA VAL A 14 -3.16 -7.83 -7.53
C VAL A 14 -2.76 -9.12 -8.25
N ASP A 15 -2.33 -10.12 -7.49
CA ASP A 15 -2.20 -11.49 -7.97
C ASP A 15 -3.50 -12.30 -7.83
N ASP A 16 -3.45 -13.59 -8.18
CA ASP A 16 -4.61 -14.49 -8.13
C ASP A 16 -5.18 -14.68 -6.71
N ASP A 17 -4.36 -14.44 -5.67
CA ASP A 17 -4.75 -14.54 -4.26
C ASP A 17 -5.22 -13.17 -3.70
N ARG A 18 -5.42 -12.17 -4.58
CA ARG A 18 -5.77 -10.79 -4.23
C ARG A 18 -4.75 -10.10 -3.31
N ARG A 19 -3.46 -10.42 -3.45
CA ARG A 19 -2.37 -9.70 -2.77
C ARG A 19 -1.85 -8.59 -3.68
N LEU A 20 -1.51 -7.44 -3.10
CA LEU A 20 -0.97 -6.30 -3.85
C LEU A 20 0.41 -6.65 -4.43
N ILE A 21 0.64 -6.39 -5.73
CA ILE A 21 1.94 -6.61 -6.36
C ILE A 21 2.83 -5.37 -6.19
N LEU A 22 3.94 -5.51 -5.46
CA LEU A 22 4.80 -4.40 -5.03
C LEU A 22 5.88 -4.00 -6.05
N THR A 23 5.54 -4.02 -7.34
CA THR A 23 6.50 -3.76 -8.44
C THR A 23 6.23 -2.47 -9.21
N THR A 24 5.26 -1.66 -8.77
CA THR A 24 4.94 -0.40 -9.46
C THR A 24 6.06 0.63 -9.26
N ARG A 25 6.18 1.58 -10.20
CA ARG A 25 7.17 2.66 -10.09
C ARG A 25 6.95 3.51 -8.82
N GLY A 26 5.70 3.77 -8.45
CA GLY A 26 5.36 4.49 -7.21
C GLY A 26 5.84 3.73 -5.97
N THR A 27 5.59 2.41 -5.92
CA THR A 27 6.06 1.54 -4.84
C THR A 27 7.59 1.62 -4.70
N MET A 28 8.32 1.40 -5.81
CA MET A 28 9.78 1.42 -5.79
C MET A 28 10.37 2.77 -5.40
N ARG A 29 9.74 3.87 -5.86
CA ARG A 29 10.14 5.23 -5.50
C ARG A 29 10.00 5.46 -4.00
N ASP A 30 8.86 5.09 -3.42
CA ASP A 30 8.57 5.35 -2.02
C ASP A 30 9.44 4.47 -1.11
N LEU A 31 9.67 3.20 -1.47
CA LEU A 31 10.62 2.32 -0.77
C LEU A 31 12.03 2.91 -0.75
N ALA A 32 12.53 3.37 -1.90
CA ALA A 32 13.85 4.01 -1.99
C ALA A 32 13.91 5.32 -1.20
N PHE A 33 12.87 6.16 -1.30
CA PHE A 33 12.78 7.44 -0.58
C PHE A 33 12.81 7.25 0.94
N PHE A 34 12.14 6.22 1.43
CA PHE A 34 12.07 5.93 2.87
C PHE A 34 13.21 5.04 3.40
N GLY A 35 14.05 4.51 2.51
CA GLY A 35 15.10 3.53 2.85
C GLY A 35 14.53 2.22 3.39
N ILE A 36 13.40 1.75 2.82
CA ILE A 36 12.75 0.51 3.23
C ILE A 36 13.25 -0.63 2.35
N GLU A 37 13.84 -1.64 2.98
CA GLU A 37 14.12 -2.93 2.36
C GLU A 37 12.95 -3.88 2.65
N LEU A 38 12.44 -4.53 1.60
CA LEU A 38 11.35 -5.49 1.75
C LEU A 38 11.87 -6.80 2.34
N GLN A 39 11.12 -7.31 3.32
CA GLN A 39 11.38 -8.59 3.97
C GLN A 39 10.04 -9.24 4.35
N ASP A 40 10.01 -10.57 4.43
CA ASP A 40 8.83 -11.31 4.87
C ASP A 40 8.37 -10.85 6.26
N GLY A 41 7.06 -10.63 6.43
CA GLY A 41 6.45 -10.19 7.68
C GLY A 41 6.54 -8.70 7.96
N LEU A 42 7.21 -7.90 7.10
CA LEU A 42 7.22 -6.45 7.24
C LEU A 42 5.81 -5.89 7.10
N ILE A 43 5.37 -5.09 8.07
CA ILE A 43 4.07 -4.40 8.03
C ILE A 43 4.27 -3.01 7.47
N LEU A 44 3.55 -2.68 6.40
CA LEU A 44 3.55 -1.36 5.77
C LEU A 44 2.13 -0.79 5.74
N THR A 45 2.03 0.54 5.72
CA THR A 45 0.80 1.22 5.31
C THR A 45 0.91 1.51 3.82
N PHE A 46 -0.02 0.97 3.05
CA PHE A 46 -0.13 1.22 1.62
C PHE A 46 -1.11 2.34 1.34
N TYR A 47 -0.88 3.08 0.26
CA TYR A 47 -1.86 4.04 -0.26
C TYR A 47 -2.04 3.87 -1.78
N SER A 48 -3.23 4.23 -2.27
CA SER A 48 -3.53 4.42 -3.68
C SER A 48 -4.11 5.82 -3.87
N ASP A 49 -3.76 6.49 -4.98
CA ASP A 49 -4.32 7.80 -5.28
C ASP A 49 -5.83 7.68 -5.50
N ASP A 50 -6.60 8.50 -4.79
CA ASP A 50 -8.05 8.56 -4.92
C ASP A 50 -8.56 9.98 -4.65
N ALA A 51 -9.79 10.28 -5.06
CA ALA A 51 -10.42 11.57 -4.85
C ALA A 51 -11.83 11.42 -4.29
N ASP A 52 -12.23 12.37 -3.44
CA ASP A 52 -13.59 12.46 -2.92
C ASP A 52 -14.59 12.86 -4.03
N ASP A 53 -15.90 12.87 -3.70
CA ASP A 53 -16.98 13.26 -4.62
C ASP A 53 -16.84 14.70 -5.17
N SER A 54 -16.04 15.54 -4.51
CA SER A 54 -15.77 16.91 -4.93
C SER A 54 -14.48 17.05 -5.75
N GLY A 55 -13.77 15.94 -6.00
CA GLY A 55 -12.50 15.89 -6.72
C GLY A 55 -11.30 16.33 -5.89
N ASN A 56 -11.45 16.48 -4.57
CA ASN A 56 -10.31 16.73 -3.69
C ASN A 56 -9.55 15.43 -3.44
N LYS A 57 -8.23 15.53 -3.27
CA LYS A 57 -7.38 14.38 -2.97
C LYS A 57 -7.81 13.72 -1.66
N ASP A 58 -8.14 12.43 -1.71
CA ASP A 58 -8.53 11.62 -0.55
C ASP A 58 -8.08 10.16 -0.72
N ASP A 59 -6.77 9.94 -0.65
CA ASP A 59 -6.12 8.65 -0.93
C ASP A 59 -6.75 7.50 -0.13
N LEU A 60 -6.90 6.35 -0.78
CA LEU A 60 -7.23 5.10 -0.08
C LEU A 60 -5.99 4.59 0.66
N VAL A 61 -6.19 4.07 1.87
CA VAL A 61 -5.11 3.64 2.77
C VAL A 61 -5.47 2.34 3.48
N VAL A 62 -4.48 1.46 3.65
CA VAL A 62 -4.64 0.16 4.33
C VAL A 62 -3.31 -0.35 4.88
N LYS A 63 -3.35 -1.15 5.95
CA LYS A 63 -2.16 -1.89 6.41
C LYS A 63 -2.06 -3.23 5.70
N GLY A 64 -0.84 -3.65 5.38
CA GLY A 64 -0.58 -4.97 4.82
C GLY A 64 0.70 -5.60 5.31
N VAL A 65 0.78 -6.92 5.20
CA VAL A 65 1.96 -7.73 5.52
C VAL A 65 2.66 -8.12 4.23
N VAL A 66 3.95 -7.82 4.16
CA VAL A 66 4.79 -8.10 2.99
C VAL A 66 5.24 -9.56 2.98
N HIS A 67 5.20 -10.18 1.80
CA HIS A 67 5.65 -11.54 1.54
C HIS A 67 6.44 -11.62 0.24
N TYR A 68 7.47 -12.47 0.20
CA TYR A 68 8.11 -12.84 -1.07
C TYR A 68 7.39 -14.03 -1.69
N ASP A 69 6.68 -13.80 -2.81
CA ASP A 69 6.11 -14.88 -3.59
C ASP A 69 7.18 -15.56 -4.44
N ARG A 70 7.64 -16.73 -3.98
CA ARG A 70 8.63 -17.55 -4.69
C ARG A 70 8.14 -18.09 -6.03
N ARG A 71 6.82 -18.24 -6.24
CA ARG A 71 6.27 -18.77 -7.50
C ARG A 71 6.39 -17.75 -8.63
N SER A 72 6.16 -16.48 -8.31
CA SER A 72 6.16 -15.38 -9.28
C SER A 72 7.37 -14.43 -9.15
N GLU A 73 8.33 -14.82 -8.30
CA GLU A 73 9.60 -14.16 -7.99
C GLU A 73 9.47 -12.67 -7.69
N ARG A 74 8.45 -12.29 -6.92
CA ARG A 74 8.15 -10.89 -6.61
C ARG A 74 7.65 -10.69 -5.19
N TRP A 75 7.83 -9.48 -4.70
CA TRP A 75 7.22 -9.03 -3.46
C TRP A 75 5.73 -8.72 -3.66
N VAL A 76 4.94 -9.21 -2.72
CA VAL A 76 3.50 -8.96 -2.63
C VAL A 76 3.14 -8.50 -1.22
N ALA A 77 1.96 -7.91 -1.04
CA ALA A 77 1.41 -7.64 0.29
C ALA A 77 0.00 -8.20 0.44
N GLU A 78 -0.22 -8.94 1.52
CA GLU A 78 -1.54 -9.34 1.98
C GLU A 78 -2.19 -8.20 2.75
N ILE A 79 -3.43 -7.85 2.40
CA ILE A 79 -4.21 -6.79 3.04
C ILE A 79 -5.61 -7.31 3.39
N ASN A 80 -6.23 -6.71 4.41
CA ASN A 80 -7.67 -6.88 4.64
C ASN A 80 -8.43 -5.86 3.77
N TRP A 81 -9.09 -6.35 2.71
CA TRP A 81 -9.85 -5.52 1.78
C TRP A 81 -11.03 -4.77 2.43
N ASN A 82 -11.53 -5.25 3.58
CA ASN A 82 -12.60 -4.58 4.33
C ASN A 82 -12.07 -3.48 5.26
N GLU A 83 -10.75 -3.29 5.36
CA GLU A 83 -10.08 -2.27 6.18
C GLU A 83 -9.50 -1.12 5.36
N ILE A 84 -9.77 -1.08 4.05
CA ILE A 84 -9.43 0.08 3.24
C ILE A 84 -10.29 1.25 3.71
N LYS A 85 -9.64 2.40 3.95
CA LYS A 85 -10.29 3.64 4.36
C LYS A 85 -9.80 4.78 3.48
N HIS A 86 -10.58 5.85 3.39
CA HIS A 86 -10.09 7.13 2.89
C HIS A 86 -9.14 7.79 3.91
N GLU A 87 -8.17 8.55 3.42
CA GLU A 87 -7.22 9.28 4.26
C GLU A 87 -7.92 10.25 5.23
N SER A 88 -8.99 10.89 4.77
CA SER A 88 -9.84 11.79 5.56
C SER A 88 -10.43 11.11 6.80
N GLU A 89 -10.84 9.84 6.69
CA GLU A 89 -11.37 9.05 7.81
C GLU A 89 -10.32 8.77 8.88
N ILE A 90 -9.03 8.66 8.51
CA ILE A 90 -7.93 8.46 9.46
C ILE A 90 -7.56 9.76 10.17
N ARG A 91 -7.69 10.91 9.50
CA ARG A 91 -7.32 12.22 10.06
C ARG A 91 -8.37 12.80 11.00
N ALA A 92 -9.60 12.29 10.94
CA ALA A 92 -10.70 12.72 11.80
C ALA A 92 -10.64 12.13 13.22
N ASP A 93 -9.79 11.12 13.45
CA ASP A 93 -9.47 10.48 14.74
C ASP A 93 -8.24 11.11 15.42
#